data_AF-A0AAE3ECN8-F1
#
_entry.id   AF-A0AAE3ECN8-F1
#
_cell.length_a   1.000
_cell.length_b   1.000
_cell.length_c   1.000
_cell.angle_alpha   90.00
_cell.angle_beta   90.00
_cell.angle_gamma   90.00
#
_symmetry.space_group_name_H-M   'P 1'
#
loop_
_entity.id
_entity.type
_entity.pdbx_description
1 polymer ?
#
loop_
_entity_poly.entity_id
_entity_poly.type
_entity_poly.pdbx_seq_one_letter_code
_entity_poly.pdbx_strand_id
1 'polypeptide(L)' 'MIKIKVSYESPEELMRLLAVLGDRVESWKVSRNQEGRYRKAYIILRV' A
#
# COMPACT_ATOMS: atom_id res chain seq x y z
N MET A 1 7.12 -4.09 -14.24
CA MET A 1 6.05 -3.67 -13.31
C MET A 1 6.23 -4.44 -12.01
N ILE A 2 6.59 -3.76 -10.93
CA ILE A 2 6.74 -4.39 -9.62
C ILE A 2 5.45 -4.13 -8.84
N LYS A 3 4.78 -5.19 -8.39
CA LYS A 3 3.58 -5.10 -7.55
C LYS A 3 3.90 -5.63 -6.18
N ILE A 4 3.76 -4.78 -5.16
CA ILE A 4 3.91 -5.17 -3.77
C ILE A 4 2.55 -5.20 -3.09
N LYS A 5 2.35 -6.21 -2.22
CA LYS A 5 1.22 -6.30 -1.33
C LYS A 5 1.71 -6.00 0.07
N VAL A 6 1.04 -5.08 0.74
CA VAL A 6 1.40 -4.67 2.10
C VAL A 6 0.20 -4.88 3.02
N SER A 7 0.49 -5.36 4.23
CA SER A 7 -0.46 -5.42 5.34
C SER A 7 -0.15 -4.25 6.27
N TYR A 8 -1.18 -3.59 6.79
CA TYR A 8 -1.03 -2.41 7.65
C TYR A 8 -2.20 -2.32 8.64
N GLU A 9 -2.02 -1.67 9.78
CA GLU A 9 -3.02 -1.54 10.85
C GLU A 9 -3.80 -0.23 10.73
N SER A 10 -3.14 0.89 10.41
CA SER A 10 -3.79 2.21 10.34
C SER A 10 -3.57 2.93 9.00
N PRO A 11 -4.50 3.81 8.59
CA PRO A 11 -4.29 4.66 7.40
C PRO A 11 -2.96 5.42 7.42
N GLU A 12 -2.52 5.89 8.59
CA GLU A 12 -1.30 6.69 8.77
C GLU A 12 -0.05 5.86 8.48
N GLU A 13 -0.04 4.57 8.85
CA GLU A 13 1.05 3.65 8.52
C GLU A 13 1.19 3.49 7.00
N LEU A 14 0.08 3.28 6.30
CA LEU A 14 0.08 3.19 4.84
C LEU A 14 0.55 4.51 4.20
N MET A 15 0.10 5.65 4.72
CA MET A 15 0.51 6.97 4.21
C MET A 15 2.01 7.21 4.38
N ARG A 16 2.59 6.83 5.52
CA ARG A 16 4.05 6.92 5.75
C ARG A 16 4.82 6.04 4.77
N LEU A 17 4.33 4.81 4.52
CA LEU A 17 4.94 3.93 3.53
C LEU A 17 4.90 4.53 2.11
N LEU A 18 3.75 5.07 1.69
CA LEU A 18 3.62 5.73 0.39
C LEU A 18 4.53 6.95 0.28
N ALA A 19 4.70 7.72 1.35
CA ALA A 19 5.61 8.86 1.39
C ALA A 19 7.08 8.43 1.24
N VAL A 20 7.48 7.32 1.87
CA VAL A 20 8.83 6.75 1.74
C VAL A 20 9.10 6.23 0.32
N LEU A 21 8.09 5.62 -0.32
CA LEU A 21 8.19 5.14 -1.69
C LEU A 21 8.20 6.30 -2.71
N GLY A 22 7.53 7.42 -2.38
CA GLY A 22 7.53 8.65 -3.15
C GLY A 22 7.13 8.44 -4.61
N ASP A 23 7.87 9.06 -5.52
CA ASP A 23 7.61 9.04 -6.97
C ASP A 23 7.77 7.67 -7.62
N ARG A 24 8.26 6.67 -6.89
CA ARG A 24 8.28 5.27 -7.37
C ARG A 24 6.89 4.68 -7.41
N VAL A 25 5.93 5.21 -6.67
CA VAL A 25 4.55 4.73 -6.67
C VAL A 25 3.86 5.17 -7.96
N GLU A 26 3.58 4.22 -8.84
CA GLU A 26 2.79 4.46 -10.04
C GLU A 26 1.30 4.53 -9.73
N SER A 27 0.81 3.61 -8.89
CA SER A 27 -0.56 3.60 -8.40
C SER A 27 -0.67 2.71 -7.17
N TRP A 28 -1.73 2.89 -6.37
CA TRP A 28 -2.04 2.00 -5.26
C TRP A 28 -3.54 1.86 -5.04
N LYS A 29 -3.95 0.76 -4.40
CA LYS A 29 -5.34 0.55 -4.00
C LYS A 29 -5.45 -0.24 -2.70
N VAL A 30 -6.46 0.10 -1.90
CA VAL A 30 -6.83 -0.67 -0.71
C VAL A 30 -7.61 -1.92 -1.12
N SER A 31 -7.35 -3.04 -0.43
CA SER A 31 -8.12 -4.26 -0.55
C SER A 31 -9.55 -4.02 -0.06
N ARG A 32 -10.55 -4.50 -0.81
CA ARG A 32 -11.96 -4.43 -0.41
C ARG A 32 -12.24 -5.26 0.84
N ASN A 33 -11.52 -6.37 1.01
CA ASN A 33 -11.59 -7.14 2.24
C ASN A 33 -10.71 -6.47 3.30
N GLN A 34 -11.37 -5.87 4.28
CA GLN A 34 -10.80 -5.25 5.49
C GLN A 34 -11.14 -6.05 6.75
N GLU A 35 -11.57 -7.31 6.62
CA GLU A 35 -11.85 -8.17 7.77
C GLU A 35 -10.55 -8.65 8.42
N GLY A 36 -10.49 -8.55 9.74
CA GLY A 36 -9.35 -8.93 10.56
C GLY A 36 -8.51 -7.73 11.03
N ARG A 37 -7.49 -8.03 11.84
CA ARG A 37 -6.64 -7.01 12.48
C ARG A 37 -5.84 -6.14 11.49
N TYR A 38 -5.47 -6.70 10.34
CA TYR A 38 -4.63 -6.03 9.35
C TYR A 38 -5.38 -5.78 8.06
N ARG A 39 -5.38 -4.53 7.61
CA ARG A 39 -5.81 -4.11 6.27
C ARG A 39 -4.74 -4.45 5.26
N LYS A 40 -5.13 -4.50 3.98
CA LYS A 40 -4.21 -4.81 2.87
C LYS A 40 -4.27 -3.73 1.80
N ALA A 41 -3.13 -3.39 1.23
CA ALA A 41 -3.03 -2.53 0.06
C ALA A 41 -2.12 -3.16 -0.99
N TYR A 42 -2.37 -2.81 -2.25
CA TYR A 42 -1.56 -3.20 -3.39
C TYR A 42 -0.96 -1.94 -3.98
N ILE A 43 0.36 -1.90 -4.09
CA ILE A 43 1.11 -0.77 -4.63
C ILE A 43 1.83 -1.25 -5.88
N ILE A 44 1.67 -0.50 -6.97
CA ILE A 44 2.40 -0.68 -8.21
C ILE A 44 3.55 0.32 -8.21
N LEU A 45 4.76 -0.19 -8.43
CA LEU A 45 5.95 0.63 -8.55
C LEU A 45 6.37 0.75 -10.02
N ARG A 46 6.71 1.98 -10.40
CA ARG A 46 7.40 2.28 -11.66
C ARG A 46 8.87 1.87 -11.52
N VAL A 47 9.38 1.19 -12.54
CA VAL A 47 10.79 0.78 -12.65
C VAL A 47 11.43 1.63 -13.73
#